data_AF-A0A9P8MKS7-F1
#
_entry.id   AF-A0A9P8MKS7-F1
#
_cell.length_a   1.000
_cell.length_b   1.000
_cell.length_c   1.000
_cell.angle_alpha   90.00
_cell.angle_beta   90.00
_cell.angle_gamma   90.00
#
_symmetry.space_group_name_H-M   'P 1'
#
loop_
_entity.id
_entity.type
_entity.pdbx_description
1 polymer ?
#
loop_
_entity_poly.entity_id
_entity_poly.type
_entity_poly.pdbx_seq_one_letter_code
_entity_poly.pdbx_strand_id
1 'polypeptide(L)'
;MHFPTFLMAILMASAINASAIQQRQEEEEVPQCDEAPPSEEFVEYSKTLQHNTSSLETRQDQKRYNFRVYAHVVYAEKNSKGGYVSEENVKKDIDLLNKRYSRAGISFTHAETDYLQNSAWAHSNDPAMKKRLRRGGYADLNLYYVAKIPGKLISGGPIGGHCTYPIVPRGNSLTVPQATMERDGCVMIATSVPGGSSWSGLSPLTTHEVGHWLGLRHTFEGGCKDGDTIDDTFPQEKPTGKCENQPKLPDGRPGAYACGGLHPSNMLNFMDYSSCRSEFTLGQEQRMRQWADSRQKLGGSSTDQKPPENPKPKPKPNPPTPKPPSNSGESKVWGQCGGRDWKGPTACSKGLVCKHFGVWYSQCVPAA
;
A
#
# COMPACT_ATOMS: atom_id res chain seq x y z
N MET A 1 36.34 -83.27 1.04
CA MET A 1 37.06 -81.98 1.01
C MET A 1 36.03 -80.88 0.73
N HIS A 2 36.04 -79.83 1.55
CA HIS A 2 35.41 -78.51 1.41
C HIS A 2 33.88 -78.36 1.31
N PHE A 3 33.29 -77.82 2.38
CA PHE A 3 32.17 -76.85 2.42
C PHE A 3 32.53 -75.57 1.62
N PRO A 4 31.62 -74.60 1.28
CA PRO A 4 30.24 -74.39 1.79
C PRO A 4 29.17 -73.91 0.76
N THR A 5 27.93 -73.88 1.26
CA THR A 5 26.72 -73.09 0.96
C THR A 5 26.81 -71.80 0.12
N PHE A 6 25.81 -71.54 -0.74
CA PHE A 6 25.14 -70.22 -0.78
C PHE A 6 23.68 -70.27 -1.27
N LEU A 7 22.85 -69.48 -0.58
CA LEU A 7 21.40 -69.33 -0.56
C LEU A 7 20.68 -69.14 -1.92
N MET A 8 19.46 -69.69 -2.01
CA MET A 8 18.30 -68.94 -2.48
C MET A 8 17.14 -69.17 -1.50
N ALA A 9 16.84 -68.16 -0.68
CA ALA A 9 15.65 -68.12 0.16
C ALA A 9 14.61 -67.19 -0.48
N ILE A 10 13.40 -67.72 -0.50
CA ILE A 10 12.20 -67.22 -1.16
C ILE A 10 11.47 -66.18 -0.28
N LEU A 11 10.96 -65.14 -0.94
CA LEU A 11 9.84 -64.23 -0.59
C LEU A 11 9.79 -63.62 0.81
N MET A 12 9.91 -62.29 0.89
CA MET A 12 9.00 -61.48 1.73
C MET A 12 8.62 -60.16 1.07
N ALA A 13 7.30 -59.99 1.05
CA ALA A 13 6.46 -58.81 0.93
C ALA A 13 7.08 -57.41 0.75
N SER A 14 6.55 -56.74 -0.26
CA SER A 14 6.48 -55.31 -0.47
C SER A 14 5.91 -54.57 0.75
N ALA A 15 6.67 -53.63 1.31
CA ALA A 15 6.21 -52.34 1.84
C ALA A 15 7.39 -51.65 2.55
N ILE A 16 8.10 -50.77 1.83
CA ILE A 16 8.97 -49.78 2.46
C ILE A 16 8.23 -48.45 2.38
N ASN A 17 7.67 -48.02 3.52
CA ASN A 17 7.26 -46.64 3.74
C ASN A 17 8.50 -45.75 3.62
N ALA A 18 8.65 -45.07 2.49
CA ALA A 18 9.57 -43.94 2.39
C ALA A 18 8.95 -42.75 3.14
N SER A 19 9.09 -42.74 4.47
CA SER A 19 8.99 -41.51 5.26
C SER A 19 10.29 -40.71 5.10
N ALA A 20 10.51 -40.18 3.90
CA ALA A 20 11.52 -39.18 3.64
C ALA A 20 10.83 -37.82 3.70
N ILE A 21 10.82 -37.25 4.91
CA ILE A 21 10.90 -35.81 5.23
C ILE A 21 10.54 -34.90 4.04
N GLN A 22 9.25 -34.81 3.74
CA GLN A 22 8.72 -33.67 3.03
C GLN A 22 8.39 -32.62 4.08
N GLN A 23 9.43 -31.93 4.55
CA GLN A 23 9.24 -30.59 5.06
C GLN A 23 8.74 -29.77 3.87
N ARG A 24 7.41 -29.74 3.73
CA ARG A 24 6.70 -28.74 2.96
C ARG A 24 7.11 -27.41 3.57
N GLN A 25 8.16 -26.80 3.03
CA GLN A 25 8.34 -25.37 3.15
C GLN A 25 7.06 -24.78 2.59
N GLU A 26 6.23 -24.23 3.47
CA GLU A 26 5.23 -23.25 3.07
C GLU A 26 6.07 -22.15 2.38
N GLU A 27 6.14 -22.19 1.06
CA GLU A 27 6.63 -21.04 0.29
C GLU A 27 5.74 -19.89 0.74
N GLU A 28 6.34 -18.92 1.43
CA GLU A 28 5.66 -17.71 1.86
C GLU A 28 5.28 -16.94 0.59
N GLU A 29 4.12 -17.29 0.01
CA GLU A 29 3.59 -16.68 -1.20
C GLU A 29 3.41 -15.19 -0.92
N VAL A 30 4.21 -14.37 -1.59
CA VAL A 30 4.08 -12.90 -1.53
C VAL A 30 2.67 -12.55 -2.01
N PRO A 31 1.82 -11.93 -1.17
CA PRO A 31 0.46 -11.57 -1.56
C PRO A 31 0.50 -10.63 -2.77
N GLN A 32 -0.21 -10.99 -3.85
CA GLN A 32 -0.21 -10.24 -5.11
C GLN A 32 -1.47 -9.36 -5.24
N CYS A 33 -1.44 -8.39 -6.15
CA CYS A 33 -2.54 -7.49 -6.42
C CYS A 33 -3.71 -8.23 -7.15
N ASP A 34 -4.94 -7.76 -6.93
CA ASP A 34 -6.16 -8.19 -7.64
C ASP A 34 -6.91 -6.97 -8.20
N GLU A 35 -6.17 -6.04 -8.81
CA GLU A 35 -6.79 -4.93 -9.53
C GLU A 35 -7.38 -5.41 -10.85
N ALA A 36 -8.63 -5.01 -11.12
CA ALA A 36 -9.29 -5.33 -12.37
C ALA A 36 -8.60 -4.63 -13.54
N PRO A 37 -8.61 -5.20 -14.76
CA PRO A 37 -8.08 -4.52 -15.94
C PRO A 37 -8.71 -3.13 -16.11
N PRO A 38 -7.93 -2.10 -16.48
CA PRO A 38 -8.46 -0.77 -16.71
C PRO A 38 -9.44 -0.75 -17.90
N SER A 39 -10.30 0.27 -17.96
CA SER A 39 -11.19 0.45 -19.12
C SER A 39 -10.41 0.77 -20.40
N GLU A 40 -10.99 0.43 -21.55
CA GLU A 40 -10.43 0.81 -22.85
C GLU A 40 -10.28 2.34 -22.98
N GLU A 41 -11.25 3.12 -22.46
CA GLU A 41 -11.18 4.59 -22.38
C GLU A 41 -9.93 5.05 -21.62
N PHE A 42 -9.62 4.42 -20.49
CA PHE A 42 -8.41 4.72 -19.70
C PHE A 42 -7.12 4.40 -20.49
N VAL A 43 -7.07 3.24 -21.14
CA VAL A 43 -5.90 2.81 -21.90
C VAL A 43 -5.64 3.76 -23.07
N GLU A 44 -6.67 4.11 -23.82
CA GLU A 44 -6.53 4.99 -24.97
C GLU A 44 -6.15 6.41 -24.57
N TYR A 45 -6.77 6.95 -23.50
CA TYR A 45 -6.36 8.23 -22.96
C TYR A 45 -4.90 8.22 -22.46
N SER A 46 -4.48 7.15 -21.79
CA SER A 46 -3.09 7.00 -21.30
C SER A 46 -2.06 7.07 -22.43
N LYS A 47 -2.35 6.47 -23.59
CA LYS A 47 -1.49 6.59 -24.78
C LYS A 47 -1.37 8.05 -25.26
N THR A 48 -2.45 8.83 -25.21
CA THR A 48 -2.39 10.25 -25.61
C THR A 48 -1.49 11.08 -24.69
N LEU A 49 -1.41 10.73 -23.39
CA LEU A 49 -0.55 11.43 -22.44
C LEU A 49 0.94 11.26 -22.80
N GLN A 50 1.33 10.12 -23.35
CA GLN A 50 2.71 9.83 -23.73
C GLN A 50 3.21 10.76 -24.85
N HIS A 51 2.37 11.01 -25.85
CA HIS A 51 2.71 11.84 -27.01
C HIS A 51 2.67 13.36 -26.75
N ASN A 52 1.93 13.81 -25.73
CA ASN A 52 1.76 15.24 -25.43
C ASN A 52 2.95 15.88 -24.69
N THR A 53 4.05 15.15 -24.52
CA THR A 53 5.27 15.63 -23.86
C THR A 53 6.14 16.39 -24.83
N SER A 54 5.62 17.52 -25.33
CA SER A 54 6.43 18.46 -26.11
C SER A 54 7.58 18.99 -25.24
N SER A 55 8.77 19.05 -25.83
CA SER A 55 10.08 19.52 -25.32
C SER A 55 10.12 20.88 -24.57
N LEU A 56 8.99 21.51 -24.28
CA LEU A 56 8.86 22.79 -23.57
C LEU A 56 8.74 22.64 -22.05
N GLU A 57 8.38 21.46 -21.52
CA GLU A 57 8.31 21.21 -20.06
C GLU A 57 9.66 20.86 -19.41
N THR A 58 10.73 20.74 -20.19
CA THR A 58 12.03 20.26 -19.68
C THR A 58 12.86 21.33 -18.97
N ARG A 59 12.39 22.58 -18.84
CA ARG A 59 13.17 23.68 -18.22
C ARG A 59 12.41 24.68 -17.32
N GLN A 60 11.12 24.51 -17.06
CA GLN A 60 10.40 25.30 -16.06
C GLN A 60 10.03 24.41 -14.88
N ASP A 61 10.33 24.85 -13.66
CA ASP A 61 10.03 24.22 -12.35
C ASP A 61 9.12 23.00 -12.46
N GLN A 62 9.71 21.79 -12.38
CA GLN A 62 8.91 20.56 -12.40
C GLN A 62 7.87 20.63 -11.28
N LYS A 63 6.62 20.90 -11.67
CA LYS A 63 5.46 20.93 -10.78
C LYS A 63 5.51 19.69 -9.89
N ARG A 64 5.56 19.93 -8.58
CA ARG A 64 5.52 18.90 -7.56
C ARG A 64 4.08 18.65 -7.16
N TYR A 65 3.75 17.40 -6.91
CA TYR A 65 2.42 17.00 -6.47
C TYR A 65 2.48 16.54 -5.03
N ASN A 66 1.55 17.03 -4.21
CA ASN A 66 1.34 16.55 -2.85
C ASN A 66 -0.10 16.08 -2.71
N PHE A 67 -0.28 14.88 -2.18
CA PHE A 67 -1.59 14.29 -1.91
C PHE A 67 -1.72 14.09 -0.41
N ARG A 68 -2.84 14.52 0.18
CA ARG A 68 -3.13 14.15 1.57
C ARG A 68 -3.53 12.68 1.61
N VAL A 69 -3.13 12.00 2.67
CA VAL A 69 -3.45 10.59 2.89
C VAL A 69 -4.35 10.45 4.10
N TYR A 70 -5.53 9.89 3.87
CA TYR A 70 -6.45 9.43 4.90
C TYR A 70 -6.32 7.92 5.02
N ALA A 71 -5.93 7.44 6.20
CA ALA A 71 -5.74 6.03 6.47
C ALA A 71 -6.91 5.49 7.30
N HIS A 72 -7.47 4.36 6.88
CA HIS A 72 -8.62 3.72 7.50
C HIS A 72 -8.22 2.31 7.94
N VAL A 73 -8.00 2.11 9.24
CA VAL A 73 -7.63 0.81 9.79
C VAL A 73 -8.89 0.08 10.23
N VAL A 74 -9.32 -0.92 9.46
CA VAL A 74 -10.54 -1.69 9.71
C VAL A 74 -10.16 -3.08 10.18
N TYR A 75 -10.36 -3.35 11.47
CA TYR A 75 -9.79 -4.52 12.13
C TYR A 75 -10.84 -5.34 12.88
N ALA A 76 -10.64 -6.65 12.94
CA ALA A 76 -11.36 -7.57 13.80
C ALA A 76 -10.68 -7.67 15.18
N GLU A 77 -9.35 -7.76 15.18
CA GLU A 77 -8.50 -7.91 16.36
C GLU A 77 -7.34 -6.94 16.31
N LYS A 78 -6.79 -6.56 17.48
CA LYS A 78 -5.66 -5.62 17.59
C LYS A 78 -4.31 -6.29 17.29
N ASN A 79 -4.20 -6.93 16.14
CA ASN A 79 -2.99 -7.49 15.57
C ASN A 79 -3.06 -7.43 14.04
N SER A 80 -1.92 -7.60 13.34
CA SER A 80 -1.86 -7.47 11.88
C SER A 80 -2.69 -8.53 11.15
N LYS A 81 -2.77 -9.76 11.66
CA LYS A 81 -3.66 -10.81 11.11
C LYS A 81 -5.13 -10.44 11.24
N GLY A 82 -5.49 -9.68 12.27
CA GLY A 82 -6.82 -9.13 12.50
C GLY A 82 -7.07 -7.80 11.79
N GLY A 83 -6.16 -7.30 10.95
CA GLY A 83 -6.34 -6.06 10.18
C GLY A 83 -5.84 -4.79 10.87
N TYR A 84 -5.23 -4.90 12.05
CA TYR A 84 -4.76 -3.73 12.79
C TYR A 84 -3.35 -3.31 12.36
N VAL A 85 -3.21 -2.03 12.01
CA VAL A 85 -1.93 -1.35 11.73
C VAL A 85 -1.80 -0.17 12.69
N SER A 86 -0.70 -0.08 13.43
CA SER A 86 -0.46 1.06 14.33
C SER A 86 -0.23 2.35 13.53
N GLU A 87 -0.48 3.50 14.14
CA GLU A 87 -0.31 4.80 13.47
C GLU A 87 1.16 5.02 13.07
N GLU A 88 2.09 4.55 13.90
CA GLU A 88 3.51 4.53 13.59
C GLU A 88 3.80 3.77 12.28
N ASN A 89 3.17 2.61 12.10
CA ASN A 89 3.36 1.78 10.92
C ASN A 89 2.65 2.36 9.69
N VAL A 90 1.49 3.01 9.86
CA VAL A 90 0.85 3.79 8.79
C VAL A 90 1.78 4.91 8.32
N LYS A 91 2.40 5.66 9.25
CA LYS A 91 3.36 6.72 8.90
C LYS A 91 4.59 6.17 8.19
N LYS A 92 5.14 5.04 8.66
CA LYS A 92 6.24 4.34 7.97
C LYS A 92 5.87 3.93 6.54
N ASP A 93 4.64 3.49 6.31
CA ASP A 93 4.18 3.13 4.97
C ASP A 93 4.13 4.35 4.05
N ILE A 94 3.62 5.47 4.56
CA ILE A 94 3.62 6.77 3.85
C ILE A 94 5.05 7.29 3.62
N ASP A 95 5.97 7.09 4.55
CA ASP A 95 7.39 7.44 4.37
C ASP A 95 8.04 6.61 3.24
N LEU A 96 7.69 5.33 3.13
CA LEU A 96 8.13 4.47 2.02
C LEU A 96 7.57 4.95 0.68
N LEU A 97 6.31 5.38 0.63
CA LEU A 97 5.75 6.04 -0.56
C LEU A 97 6.56 7.31 -0.88
N ASN A 98 6.76 8.22 0.07
CA ASN A 98 7.53 9.43 -0.15
C ASN A 98 8.94 9.15 -0.69
N LYS A 99 9.61 8.12 -0.17
CA LYS A 99 10.92 7.69 -0.68
C LYS A 99 10.84 7.24 -2.14
N ARG A 100 9.91 6.35 -2.47
CA ARG A 100 9.82 5.69 -3.79
C ARG A 100 9.26 6.59 -4.89
N TYR A 101 8.42 7.56 -4.55
CA TYR A 101 7.80 8.49 -5.50
C TYR A 101 8.53 9.84 -5.63
N SER A 102 9.55 10.08 -4.80
CA SER A 102 10.29 11.35 -4.77
C SER A 102 10.90 11.75 -6.12
N ARG A 103 11.41 10.79 -6.90
CA ARG A 103 11.98 11.04 -8.24
C ARG A 103 10.95 11.57 -9.23
N ALA A 104 9.70 11.10 -9.13
CA ALA A 104 8.58 11.63 -9.91
C ALA A 104 8.09 13.01 -9.41
N GLY A 105 8.68 13.57 -8.35
CA GLY A 105 8.21 14.83 -7.74
C GLY A 105 6.83 14.70 -7.07
N ILE A 106 6.45 13.48 -6.68
CA ILE A 106 5.19 13.17 -6.01
C ILE A 106 5.45 12.87 -4.53
N SER A 107 4.61 13.42 -3.66
CA SER A 107 4.70 13.28 -2.22
C SER A 107 3.32 13.09 -1.58
N PHE A 108 3.33 12.54 -0.37
CA PHE A 108 2.16 12.13 0.37
C PHE A 108 2.25 12.68 1.80
N THR A 109 1.24 13.43 2.23
CA THR A 109 1.15 14.00 3.57
C THR A 109 0.13 13.24 4.38
N HIS A 110 0.53 12.59 5.48
CA HIS A 110 -0.41 11.98 6.41
C HIS A 110 -1.36 13.06 6.98
N ALA A 111 -2.66 12.91 6.73
CA ALA A 111 -3.67 13.84 7.22
C ALA A 111 -4.38 13.32 8.46
N GLU A 112 -4.87 12.08 8.41
CA GLU A 112 -5.56 11.45 9.53
C GLU A 112 -5.47 9.92 9.43
N THR A 113 -5.55 9.25 10.58
CA THR A 113 -5.83 7.82 10.65
C THR A 113 -7.06 7.59 11.52
N ASP A 114 -8.06 6.89 11.00
CA ASP A 114 -9.17 6.38 11.81
C ASP A 114 -9.09 4.86 11.98
N TYR A 115 -9.68 4.42 13.09
CA TYR A 115 -9.68 3.04 13.55
C TYR A 115 -11.11 2.58 13.73
N LEU A 116 -11.49 1.53 12.99
CA LEU A 116 -12.81 0.94 13.09
C LEU A 116 -12.70 -0.56 13.39
N GLN A 117 -13.12 -0.95 14.59
CA GLN A 117 -13.28 -2.36 14.90
C GLN A 117 -14.57 -2.89 14.26
N ASN A 118 -14.45 -3.61 13.15
CA ASN A 118 -15.57 -4.22 12.44
C ASN A 118 -15.09 -5.51 11.76
N SER A 119 -15.41 -6.65 12.37
CA SER A 119 -14.95 -7.95 11.88
C SER A 119 -15.49 -8.28 10.48
N ALA A 120 -16.71 -7.87 10.14
CA ALA A 120 -17.28 -8.15 8.82
C ALA A 120 -16.53 -7.39 7.71
N TRP A 121 -16.22 -6.10 7.93
CA TRP A 121 -15.48 -5.29 6.96
C TRP A 121 -13.98 -5.59 6.94
N ALA A 122 -13.40 -5.98 8.07
CA ALA A 122 -11.99 -6.38 8.12
C ALA A 122 -11.71 -7.63 7.26
N HIS A 123 -12.72 -8.45 6.95
CA HIS A 123 -12.58 -9.65 6.14
C HIS A 123 -13.33 -9.57 4.81
N SER A 124 -13.67 -8.36 4.34
CA SER A 124 -14.40 -8.17 3.09
C SER A 124 -13.83 -7.02 2.27
N ASN A 125 -14.23 -6.95 0.99
CA ASN A 125 -14.01 -5.79 0.13
C ASN A 125 -15.33 -5.03 -0.07
N ASP A 126 -15.96 -4.63 1.04
CA ASP A 126 -17.32 -4.07 1.01
C ASP A 126 -17.33 -2.62 0.48
N PRO A 127 -18.02 -2.32 -0.64
CA PRO A 127 -18.16 -0.95 -1.13
C PRO A 127 -18.78 0.02 -0.11
N ALA A 128 -19.63 -0.47 0.81
CA ALA A 128 -20.21 0.34 1.86
C ALA A 128 -19.16 0.82 2.88
N MET A 129 -18.08 0.06 3.08
CA MET A 129 -16.95 0.47 3.91
C MET A 129 -16.30 1.73 3.32
N LYS A 130 -15.90 1.69 2.04
CA LYS A 130 -15.25 2.83 1.38
C LYS A 130 -16.17 4.05 1.35
N LYS A 131 -17.45 3.84 1.00
CA LYS A 131 -18.48 4.89 1.02
C LYS A 131 -18.59 5.61 2.38
N ARG A 132 -18.52 4.87 3.49
CA ARG A 132 -18.64 5.45 4.84
C ARG A 132 -17.36 6.14 5.30
N LEU A 133 -16.22 5.53 5.01
CA LEU A 133 -14.96 5.89 5.63
C LEU A 133 -14.21 6.96 4.83
N ARG A 134 -14.36 7.00 3.51
CA ARG A 134 -13.67 7.96 2.64
C ARG A 134 -13.71 9.39 3.19
N ARG A 135 -12.59 10.08 3.03
CA ARG A 135 -12.40 11.50 3.32
C ARG A 135 -11.77 12.22 2.14
N GLY A 136 -11.94 13.54 2.12
CA GLY A 136 -11.31 14.41 1.14
C GLY A 136 -11.93 14.39 -0.27
N GLY A 137 -11.32 15.15 -1.16
CA GLY A 137 -11.64 15.26 -2.57
C GLY A 137 -10.95 14.18 -3.41
N TYR A 138 -11.01 14.30 -4.75
CA TYR A 138 -10.40 13.32 -5.66
C TYR A 138 -8.86 13.38 -5.69
N ALA A 139 -8.30 14.48 -5.19
CA ALA A 139 -6.88 14.69 -4.97
C ALA A 139 -6.43 14.25 -3.55
N ASP A 140 -7.24 13.49 -2.83
CA ASP A 140 -6.87 12.92 -1.54
C ASP A 140 -6.84 11.39 -1.64
N LEU A 141 -5.71 10.80 -1.26
CA LEU A 141 -5.49 9.36 -1.27
C LEU A 141 -6.13 8.74 -0.02
N ASN A 142 -7.01 7.76 -0.22
CA ASN A 142 -7.60 6.99 0.86
C ASN A 142 -6.98 5.58 0.86
N LEU A 143 -6.33 5.21 1.96
CA LEU A 143 -5.74 3.89 2.18
C LEU A 143 -6.56 3.11 3.21
N TYR A 144 -6.99 1.90 2.87
CA TYR A 144 -7.77 1.04 3.75
C TYR A 144 -6.93 -0.18 4.13
N TYR A 145 -6.73 -0.41 5.43
CA TYR A 145 -6.04 -1.60 5.92
C TYR A 145 -7.06 -2.58 6.50
N VAL A 146 -7.04 -3.81 6.00
CA VAL A 146 -7.98 -4.87 6.37
C VAL A 146 -7.25 -6.16 6.76
N ALA A 147 -7.94 -7.09 7.40
CA ALA A 147 -7.38 -8.40 7.76
C ALA A 147 -7.24 -9.31 6.54
N LYS A 148 -8.24 -9.28 5.65
CA LYS A 148 -8.31 -10.14 4.47
C LYS A 148 -9.15 -9.51 3.38
N ILE A 149 -8.69 -9.66 2.14
CA ILE A 149 -9.48 -9.40 0.94
C ILE A 149 -10.04 -10.75 0.45
N PRO A 150 -11.37 -10.93 0.33
CA PRO A 150 -11.95 -12.16 -0.19
C PRO A 150 -11.52 -12.43 -1.63
N GLY A 151 -11.43 -13.71 -1.97
CA GLY A 151 -10.94 -14.15 -3.26
C GLY A 151 -9.63 -14.91 -3.13
N LYS A 152 -9.15 -15.40 -4.26
CA LYS A 152 -7.84 -16.02 -4.41
C LYS A 152 -7.30 -15.57 -5.75
N LEU A 153 -5.99 -15.33 -5.78
CA LEU A 153 -5.28 -15.12 -7.03
C LEU A 153 -5.39 -16.39 -7.90
N ILE A 154 -5.16 -16.24 -9.20
CA ILE A 154 -5.07 -17.39 -10.13
C ILE A 154 -3.99 -18.38 -9.67
N SER A 155 -2.93 -17.88 -9.00
CA SER A 155 -1.88 -18.69 -8.36
C SER A 155 -2.36 -19.49 -7.14
N GLY A 156 -3.56 -19.21 -6.62
CA GLY A 156 -4.13 -19.86 -5.43
C GLY A 156 -3.85 -19.12 -4.10
N GLY A 157 -2.96 -18.13 -4.14
CA GLY A 157 -2.54 -17.33 -2.98
C GLY A 157 -3.51 -16.23 -2.55
N PRO A 158 -3.29 -15.63 -1.37
CA PRO A 158 -4.11 -14.54 -0.87
C PRO A 158 -3.87 -13.25 -1.67
N ILE A 159 -4.95 -12.49 -1.85
CA ILE A 159 -4.89 -11.15 -2.44
C ILE A 159 -4.25 -10.19 -1.43
N GLY A 160 -3.18 -9.52 -1.83
CA GLY A 160 -2.47 -8.53 -1.04
C GLY A 160 -3.19 -7.19 -1.01
N GLY A 161 -3.63 -6.72 -2.18
CA GLY A 161 -4.29 -5.42 -2.31
C GLY A 161 -4.94 -5.21 -3.66
N HIS A 162 -5.62 -4.07 -3.78
CA HIS A 162 -6.13 -3.55 -5.05
C HIS A 162 -6.30 -2.03 -4.91
N CYS A 163 -6.31 -1.31 -6.03
CA CYS A 163 -6.53 0.13 -6.03
C CYS A 163 -7.06 0.68 -7.35
N THR A 164 -8.06 1.54 -7.23
CA THR A 164 -8.75 2.09 -8.39
C THR A 164 -7.87 2.95 -9.29
N TYR A 165 -7.93 2.69 -10.59
CA TYR A 165 -7.39 3.57 -11.62
C TYR A 165 -8.03 4.98 -11.61
N PRO A 166 -7.28 6.02 -12.05
CA PRO A 166 -7.84 7.33 -12.36
C PRO A 166 -8.98 7.30 -13.38
N ILE A 167 -9.88 8.27 -13.33
CA ILE A 167 -10.86 8.49 -14.40
C ILE A 167 -10.31 9.43 -15.47
N VAL A 168 -10.73 9.18 -16.71
CA VAL A 168 -10.45 10.06 -17.84
C VAL A 168 -11.23 11.37 -17.70
N PRO A 169 -10.57 12.55 -17.70
CA PRO A 169 -11.26 13.84 -17.72
C PRO A 169 -12.11 14.01 -18.98
N ARG A 170 -13.38 14.41 -18.84
CA ARG A 170 -14.29 14.59 -19.99
C ARG A 170 -14.52 16.08 -20.27
N GLY A 171 -13.87 16.59 -21.33
CA GLY A 171 -13.96 17.99 -21.74
C GLY A 171 -13.52 18.95 -20.63
N ASN A 172 -14.27 20.03 -20.43
CA ASN A 172 -14.04 20.99 -19.35
C ASN A 172 -14.70 20.59 -18.02
N SER A 173 -15.30 19.39 -17.94
CA SER A 173 -15.95 18.94 -16.73
C SER A 173 -14.92 18.51 -15.68
N LEU A 174 -14.83 19.30 -14.60
CA LEU A 174 -14.00 19.00 -13.44
C LEU A 174 -14.73 18.14 -12.39
N THR A 175 -15.87 17.54 -12.74
CA THR A 175 -16.68 16.79 -11.78
C THR A 175 -16.38 15.29 -11.85
N VAL A 176 -16.08 14.70 -10.70
CA VAL A 176 -15.95 13.26 -10.53
C VAL A 176 -17.31 12.68 -10.12
N PRO A 177 -17.85 11.66 -10.81
CA PRO A 177 -19.10 11.03 -10.40
C PRO A 177 -19.03 10.52 -8.96
N GLN A 178 -20.10 10.74 -8.18
CA GLN A 178 -20.14 10.35 -6.76
C GLN A 178 -19.84 8.85 -6.57
N ALA A 179 -20.37 7.98 -7.43
CA ALA A 179 -20.10 6.55 -7.36
C ALA A 179 -18.62 6.19 -7.63
N THR A 180 -17.91 7.00 -8.40
CA THR A 180 -16.45 6.87 -8.59
C THR A 180 -15.72 7.33 -7.34
N MET A 181 -16.08 8.51 -6.82
CA MET A 181 -15.52 9.04 -5.57
C MET A 181 -15.64 8.01 -4.43
N GLU A 182 -16.82 7.42 -4.23
CA GLU A 182 -17.09 6.46 -3.16
C GLU A 182 -16.25 5.18 -3.26
N ARG A 183 -15.76 4.84 -4.46
CA ARG A 183 -14.93 3.65 -4.71
C ARG A 183 -13.44 3.96 -4.78
N ASP A 184 -13.03 5.21 -4.96
CA ASP A 184 -11.62 5.59 -5.16
C ASP A 184 -10.77 5.37 -3.90
N GLY A 185 -9.55 4.88 -4.09
CA GLY A 185 -8.56 4.58 -3.04
C GLY A 185 -8.08 3.12 -3.04
N CYS A 186 -7.09 2.80 -2.21
CA CYS A 186 -6.41 1.50 -2.20
C CYS A 186 -6.74 0.68 -0.95
N VAL A 187 -6.96 -0.62 -1.10
CA VAL A 187 -7.24 -1.55 0.01
C VAL A 187 -6.10 -2.55 0.13
N MET A 188 -5.54 -2.67 1.34
CA MET A 188 -4.35 -3.46 1.64
C MET A 188 -4.59 -4.43 2.78
N ILE A 189 -4.01 -5.63 2.70
CA ILE A 189 -3.95 -6.50 3.87
C ILE A 189 -2.88 -6.00 4.87
N ALA A 190 -3.26 -5.89 6.13
CA ALA A 190 -2.42 -5.35 7.20
C ALA A 190 -1.16 -6.20 7.48
N THR A 191 -1.14 -7.47 7.07
CA THR A 191 0.03 -8.34 7.21
C THR A 191 1.18 -7.98 6.28
N SER A 192 0.90 -7.25 5.19
CA SER A 192 1.85 -6.99 4.09
C SER A 192 2.38 -5.56 4.04
N VAL A 193 2.14 -4.79 5.11
CA VAL A 193 2.58 -3.39 5.29
C VAL A 193 3.49 -3.30 6.53
N PRO A 194 4.20 -2.19 6.80
CA PRO A 194 5.14 -2.09 7.92
C PRO A 194 4.61 -2.64 9.25
N GLY A 195 5.41 -3.50 9.90
CA GLY A 195 5.05 -4.17 11.15
C GLY A 195 3.97 -5.27 11.04
N GLY A 196 3.53 -5.59 9.83
CA GLY A 196 2.73 -6.77 9.53
C GLY A 196 3.53 -8.08 9.67
N SER A 197 2.84 -9.19 9.88
CA SER A 197 3.51 -10.49 10.09
C SER A 197 4.20 -11.06 8.85
N SER A 198 3.81 -10.61 7.65
CA SER A 198 4.39 -11.00 6.36
C SER A 198 5.24 -9.87 5.76
N TRP A 199 5.56 -8.85 6.56
CA TRP A 199 6.34 -7.71 6.13
C TRP A 199 7.84 -8.00 6.22
N SER A 200 8.51 -8.09 5.08
CA SER A 200 9.95 -8.32 4.98
C SER A 200 10.80 -7.05 4.97
N GLY A 201 10.21 -5.86 5.17
CA GLY A 201 10.89 -4.58 4.94
C GLY A 201 10.96 -4.15 3.48
N LEU A 202 10.77 -5.10 2.56
CA LEU A 202 10.89 -4.90 1.12
C LEU A 202 9.55 -4.95 0.40
N SER A 203 8.48 -5.44 1.03
CA SER A 203 7.16 -5.54 0.40
C SER A 203 6.74 -4.17 -0.15
N PRO A 204 6.61 -4.01 -1.48
CA PRO A 204 6.25 -2.74 -2.07
C PRO A 204 4.75 -2.66 -2.31
N LEU A 205 3.94 -3.44 -1.59
CA LEU A 205 2.54 -3.62 -1.91
C LEU A 205 1.78 -2.27 -1.95
N THR A 206 1.89 -1.43 -0.93
CA THR A 206 1.26 -0.09 -0.96
C THR A 206 1.81 0.78 -2.10
N THR A 207 3.10 0.65 -2.44
CA THR A 207 3.70 1.34 -3.59
C THR A 207 3.13 0.83 -4.92
N HIS A 208 2.93 -0.47 -5.06
CA HIS A 208 2.33 -1.07 -6.24
C HIS A 208 0.90 -0.55 -6.45
N GLU A 209 0.08 -0.62 -5.40
CA GLU A 209 -1.31 -0.17 -5.46
C GLU A 209 -1.44 1.35 -5.72
N VAL A 210 -0.60 2.16 -5.08
CA VAL A 210 -0.59 3.61 -5.35
C VAL A 210 -0.07 3.91 -6.77
N GLY A 211 0.68 2.98 -7.38
CA GLY A 211 1.03 3.01 -8.80
C GLY A 211 -0.21 2.94 -9.68
N HIS A 212 -1.12 2.01 -9.42
CA HIS A 212 -2.43 1.95 -10.08
C HIS A 212 -3.27 3.19 -9.81
N TRP A 213 -3.27 3.69 -8.57
CA TRP A 213 -3.93 4.95 -8.24
C TRP A 213 -3.39 6.12 -9.08
N LEU A 214 -2.11 6.11 -9.44
CA LEU A 214 -1.46 7.08 -10.32
C LEU A 214 -1.40 6.64 -11.79
N GLY A 215 -2.23 5.66 -12.17
CA GLY A 215 -2.47 5.27 -13.55
C GLY A 215 -1.36 4.45 -14.21
N LEU A 216 -0.56 3.75 -13.42
CA LEU A 216 0.33 2.71 -13.93
C LEU A 216 -0.40 1.38 -14.04
N ARG A 217 -0.14 0.68 -15.13
CA ARG A 217 -0.61 -0.68 -15.39
C ARG A 217 0.44 -1.68 -14.94
N HIS A 218 0.03 -2.94 -14.77
CA HIS A 218 1.01 -4.00 -14.64
C HIS A 218 1.91 -4.07 -15.88
N THR A 219 3.20 -4.35 -15.71
CA THR A 219 4.16 -4.43 -16.83
C THR A 219 3.80 -5.52 -17.86
N PHE A 220 3.02 -6.51 -17.45
CA PHE A 220 2.56 -7.63 -18.26
C PHE A 220 1.15 -7.46 -18.86
N GLU A 221 0.43 -6.39 -18.49
CA GLU A 221 -0.87 -6.11 -19.08
C GLU A 221 -0.71 -5.67 -20.54
N GLY A 222 -1.65 -6.05 -21.42
CA GLY A 222 -1.56 -5.75 -22.87
C GLY A 222 -0.57 -6.66 -23.63
N GLY A 223 0.16 -7.51 -22.90
CA GLY A 223 1.06 -8.51 -23.45
C GLY A 223 2.05 -7.92 -24.46
N CYS A 224 2.44 -8.74 -25.43
CA CYS A 224 3.43 -8.38 -26.42
C CYS A 224 2.94 -7.45 -27.53
N LYS A 225 1.65 -7.10 -27.54
CA LYS A 225 1.07 -6.22 -28.56
C LYS A 225 1.13 -4.77 -28.12
N ASP A 226 0.46 -4.47 -27.01
CA ASP A 226 0.26 -3.09 -26.56
C ASP A 226 1.12 -2.75 -25.33
N GLY A 227 1.62 -3.77 -24.62
CA GLY A 227 2.31 -3.60 -23.34
C GLY A 227 1.49 -2.82 -22.32
N ASP A 228 2.18 -2.28 -21.32
CA ASP A 228 1.60 -1.41 -20.30
C ASP A 228 1.41 0.04 -20.79
N THR A 229 1.61 0.28 -22.10
CA THR A 229 1.58 1.59 -22.79
C THR A 229 2.62 2.58 -22.27
N ILE A 230 3.81 2.12 -21.91
CA ILE A 230 4.95 2.96 -21.54
C ILE A 230 6.16 2.44 -22.33
N ASP A 231 6.89 3.31 -23.05
CA ASP A 231 7.90 2.84 -24.01
C ASP A 231 9.14 2.21 -23.36
N ASP A 232 9.48 2.63 -22.14
CA ASP A 232 10.68 2.18 -21.43
C ASP A 232 10.46 0.98 -20.50
N THR A 233 9.26 0.41 -20.50
CA THR A 233 8.90 -0.87 -19.91
C THR A 233 8.77 -1.90 -21.02
N PHE A 234 9.63 -2.91 -21.01
CA PHE A 234 9.61 -3.90 -22.09
C PHE A 234 8.30 -4.71 -22.04
N PRO A 235 7.56 -4.89 -23.14
CA PRO A 235 6.34 -5.68 -23.15
C PRO A 235 6.59 -7.13 -22.72
N GLN A 236 5.73 -7.70 -21.88
CA GLN A 236 5.82 -9.10 -21.48
C GLN A 236 4.42 -9.71 -21.34
N GLU A 237 4.26 -11.00 -21.58
CA GLU A 237 2.95 -11.68 -21.50
C GLU A 237 2.56 -12.17 -20.11
N LYS A 238 3.51 -12.18 -19.15
CA LYS A 238 3.34 -12.71 -17.79
C LYS A 238 4.27 -11.99 -16.81
N PRO A 239 3.98 -11.98 -15.50
CA PRO A 239 4.90 -11.45 -14.50
C PRO A 239 6.21 -12.23 -14.43
N THR A 240 7.27 -11.60 -13.88
CA THR A 240 8.58 -12.23 -13.77
C THR A 240 8.65 -13.25 -12.62
N GLY A 241 8.00 -12.98 -11.49
CA GLY A 241 7.97 -13.88 -10.33
C GLY A 241 9.29 -13.88 -9.52
N LYS A 242 10.01 -14.99 -9.46
CA LYS A 242 11.24 -15.09 -8.64
C LYS A 242 12.39 -14.33 -9.32
N CYS A 243 13.26 -13.72 -8.54
CA CYS A 243 14.39 -12.94 -9.08
C CYS A 243 15.66 -13.76 -9.24
N GLU A 244 15.70 -14.92 -8.60
CA GLU A 244 16.79 -15.87 -8.69
C GLU A 244 16.78 -16.55 -10.06
N ASN A 245 17.97 -16.80 -10.60
CA ASN A 245 18.16 -17.57 -11.85
C ASN A 245 17.48 -16.96 -13.09
N GLN A 246 17.19 -15.65 -13.09
CA GLN A 246 16.78 -14.95 -14.30
C GLN A 246 17.90 -14.98 -15.35
N PRO A 247 17.59 -15.13 -16.65
CA PRO A 247 18.60 -15.07 -17.69
C PRO A 247 19.26 -13.69 -17.70
N LYS A 248 20.45 -13.60 -18.30
CA LYS A 248 21.17 -12.33 -18.45
C LYS A 248 21.24 -11.95 -19.92
N LEU A 249 21.08 -10.67 -20.19
CA LEU A 249 21.40 -10.09 -21.48
C LEU A 249 22.92 -10.15 -21.74
N PRO A 250 23.39 -9.99 -22.99
CA PRO A 250 24.82 -9.95 -23.31
C PRO A 250 25.62 -8.90 -22.55
N ASP A 251 24.97 -7.80 -22.14
CA ASP A 251 25.55 -6.72 -21.33
C ASP A 251 25.54 -7.01 -19.81
N GLY A 252 25.07 -8.19 -19.41
CA GLY A 252 25.02 -8.63 -18.02
C GLY A 252 23.79 -8.16 -17.23
N ARG A 253 22.93 -7.30 -17.80
CA ARG A 253 21.68 -6.90 -17.14
C ARG A 253 20.71 -8.08 -17.03
N PRO A 254 19.79 -8.05 -16.05
CA PRO A 254 18.75 -9.06 -15.96
C PRO A 254 17.87 -9.07 -17.21
N GLY A 255 17.71 -10.25 -17.79
CA GLY A 255 16.84 -10.50 -18.92
C GLY A 255 15.66 -11.40 -18.54
N ALA A 256 14.67 -11.46 -19.40
CA ALA A 256 13.55 -12.39 -19.33
C ALA A 256 13.20 -12.88 -20.74
N TYR A 257 12.76 -14.13 -20.85
CA TYR A 257 12.17 -14.62 -22.09
C TYR A 257 10.71 -14.16 -22.15
N ALA A 258 10.41 -13.28 -23.10
CA ALA A 258 9.11 -12.68 -23.32
C ALA A 258 8.96 -12.38 -24.81
N CYS A 259 7.74 -12.35 -25.33
CA CYS A 259 7.46 -11.86 -26.69
C CYS A 259 8.31 -12.48 -27.81
N GLY A 260 8.65 -13.77 -27.67
CA GLY A 260 9.40 -14.53 -28.66
C GLY A 260 10.92 -14.38 -28.59
N GLY A 261 11.47 -13.69 -27.58
CA GLY A 261 12.91 -13.46 -27.47
C GLY A 261 13.42 -13.24 -26.04
N LEU A 262 14.74 -13.06 -25.93
CA LEU A 262 15.39 -12.63 -24.68
C LEU A 262 15.47 -11.10 -24.67
N HIS A 263 14.86 -10.49 -23.65
CA HIS A 263 14.71 -9.03 -23.54
C HIS A 263 15.02 -8.55 -22.13
N PRO A 264 15.13 -7.22 -21.89
CA PRO A 264 15.25 -6.69 -20.53
C PRO A 264 14.10 -7.16 -19.64
N SER A 265 14.43 -7.62 -18.43
CA SER A 265 13.41 -8.01 -17.45
C SER A 265 12.83 -6.81 -16.73
N ASN A 266 11.52 -6.82 -16.46
CA ASN A 266 10.87 -5.87 -15.56
C ASN A 266 10.92 -6.31 -14.07
N MET A 267 11.76 -7.26 -13.68
CA MET A 267 11.81 -7.80 -12.32
C MET A 267 12.10 -6.77 -11.21
N LEU A 268 12.69 -5.63 -11.52
CA LEU A 268 12.90 -4.56 -10.53
C LEU A 268 11.74 -3.57 -10.49
N ASN A 269 10.81 -3.64 -11.44
CA ASN A 269 9.71 -2.70 -11.58
C ASN A 269 8.65 -2.91 -10.49
N PHE A 270 8.26 -1.86 -9.78
CA PHE A 270 7.20 -1.94 -8.77
C PHE A 270 5.87 -2.47 -9.30
N MET A 271 5.60 -2.35 -10.60
CA MET A 271 4.37 -2.83 -11.26
C MET A 271 4.46 -4.27 -11.81
N ASP A 272 5.57 -4.99 -11.57
CA ASP A 272 5.66 -6.44 -11.81
C ASP A 272 5.19 -7.23 -10.56
N TYR A 273 5.00 -8.54 -10.67
CA TYR A 273 4.76 -9.43 -9.52
C TYR A 273 6.04 -10.13 -9.03
N SER A 274 7.19 -9.49 -9.21
CA SER A 274 8.48 -10.06 -8.83
C SER A 274 8.84 -9.92 -7.35
N SER A 275 9.68 -10.81 -6.83
CA SER A 275 10.09 -10.78 -5.41
C SER A 275 11.08 -9.66 -5.03
N CYS A 276 11.70 -8.97 -6.00
CA CYS A 276 12.82 -8.04 -5.78
C CYS A 276 12.60 -6.60 -6.29
N ARG A 277 11.34 -6.19 -6.44
CA ARG A 277 10.98 -4.87 -6.97
C ARG A 277 11.58 -3.74 -6.14
N SER A 278 12.06 -2.71 -6.81
CA SER A 278 12.78 -1.60 -6.19
C SER A 278 12.65 -0.25 -6.91
N GLU A 279 12.08 -0.20 -8.11
CA GLU A 279 12.06 1.04 -8.91
C GLU A 279 10.84 1.21 -9.82
N PHE A 280 10.63 2.45 -10.24
CA PHE A 280 9.83 2.81 -11.41
C PHE A 280 10.77 3.20 -12.55
N THR A 281 10.32 3.04 -13.80
CA THR A 281 11.03 3.58 -14.96
C THR A 281 10.81 5.10 -15.10
N LEU A 282 11.58 5.79 -15.95
CA LEU A 282 11.39 7.22 -16.16
C LEU A 282 10.05 7.51 -16.86
N GLY A 283 9.64 6.64 -17.78
CA GLY A 283 8.33 6.70 -18.43
C GLY A 283 7.19 6.50 -17.44
N GLN A 284 7.34 5.60 -16.47
CA GLN A 284 6.38 5.44 -15.38
C GLN A 284 6.32 6.67 -14.47
N GLU A 285 7.47 7.24 -14.09
CA GLU A 285 7.51 8.50 -13.33
C GLU A 285 6.75 9.62 -14.08
N GLN A 286 6.96 9.74 -15.39
CA GLN A 286 6.26 10.73 -16.21
C GLN A 286 4.75 10.46 -16.31
N ARG A 287 4.35 9.20 -16.55
CA ARG A 287 2.94 8.80 -16.59
C ARG A 287 2.22 9.11 -15.28
N MET A 288 2.87 8.82 -14.14
CA MET A 288 2.33 9.15 -12.82
C MET A 288 2.17 10.66 -12.63
N ARG A 289 3.10 11.49 -13.10
CA ARG A 289 2.97 12.95 -13.04
C ARG A 289 1.78 13.47 -13.85
N GLN A 290 1.52 12.89 -15.02
CA GLN A 290 0.38 13.26 -15.86
C GLN A 290 -0.95 12.92 -15.20
N TRP A 291 -1.05 11.73 -14.60
CA TRP A 291 -2.22 11.34 -13.84
C TRP A 291 -2.37 12.10 -12.52
N ALA A 292 -1.26 12.46 -11.87
CA ALA A 292 -1.26 13.32 -10.70
C ALA A 292 -1.84 14.71 -11.03
N ASP A 293 -1.50 15.27 -12.20
CA ASP A 293 -2.08 16.52 -12.68
C ASP A 293 -3.59 16.42 -12.90
N SER A 294 -4.04 15.35 -13.56
CA SER A 294 -5.47 15.07 -13.76
C SER A 294 -6.21 14.95 -12.45
N ARG A 295 -5.66 14.23 -11.46
CA ARG A 295 -6.27 14.11 -10.12
C ARG A 295 -6.38 15.45 -9.40
N GLN A 296 -5.35 16.30 -9.44
CA GLN A 296 -5.39 17.63 -8.83
C GLN A 296 -6.41 18.55 -9.51
N LYS A 297 -6.50 18.52 -10.85
CA LYS A 297 -7.50 19.30 -11.61
C LYS A 297 -8.93 18.87 -11.26
N LEU A 298 -9.18 17.56 -11.16
CA LEU A 298 -10.49 16.99 -10.82
C LEU A 298 -10.84 17.10 -9.33
N GLY A 299 -9.85 17.14 -8.44
CA GLY A 299 -10.05 17.22 -6.99
C GLY A 299 -10.20 18.64 -6.45
N GLY A 300 -9.82 19.66 -7.24
CA GLY A 300 -9.58 21.01 -6.74
C GLY A 300 -8.24 21.09 -6.01
N SER A 301 -7.55 22.24 -6.11
CA SER A 301 -6.23 22.43 -5.48
C SER A 301 -6.28 22.09 -3.99
N SER A 302 -5.37 21.23 -3.53
CA SER A 302 -5.26 20.83 -2.12
C SER A 302 -4.92 22.00 -1.17
N THR A 303 -4.67 23.19 -1.71
CA THR A 303 -4.35 24.41 -0.97
C THR A 303 -5.54 25.04 -0.23
N ASP A 304 -6.78 24.70 -0.59
CA ASP A 304 -7.96 25.47 -0.12
C ASP A 304 -9.08 24.65 0.54
N GLN A 305 -8.91 23.34 0.74
CA GLN A 305 -9.94 22.52 1.40
C GLN A 305 -9.63 22.28 2.88
N LYS A 306 -10.18 23.16 3.73
CA LYS A 306 -10.45 22.86 5.15
C LYS A 306 -11.13 21.47 5.22
N PRO A 307 -10.69 20.56 6.12
CA PRO A 307 -11.34 19.26 6.27
C PRO A 307 -12.85 19.42 6.44
N PRO A 308 -13.69 18.67 5.72
CA PRO A 308 -15.12 18.65 6.01
C PRO A 308 -15.31 18.21 7.46
N GLU A 309 -15.97 19.07 8.23
CA GLU A 309 -16.33 18.80 9.61
C GLU A 309 -17.37 17.67 9.59
N ASN A 310 -16.98 16.49 10.08
CA ASN A 310 -17.85 15.32 10.09
C ASN A 310 -19.08 15.61 10.96
N PRO A 311 -20.31 15.23 10.54
CA PRO A 311 -21.46 15.23 11.43
C PRO A 311 -21.19 14.30 12.60
N LYS A 312 -21.00 14.90 13.78
CA LYS A 312 -20.89 14.20 15.06
C LYS A 312 -22.07 13.21 15.18
N PRO A 313 -21.85 11.92 15.46
CA PRO A 313 -22.97 10.99 15.69
C PRO A 313 -23.86 11.54 16.81
N LYS A 314 -25.19 11.54 16.58
CA LYS A 314 -26.18 12.09 17.52
C LYS A 314 -25.94 11.52 18.93
N PRO A 315 -25.89 12.36 19.98
CA PRO A 315 -25.74 11.87 21.34
C PRO A 315 -26.99 11.08 21.76
N LYS A 316 -26.77 9.91 22.37
CA LYS A 316 -27.80 9.22 23.16
C LYS A 316 -28.24 10.13 24.33
N PRO A 317 -29.48 10.01 24.84
CA PRO A 317 -29.91 10.78 26.01
C PRO A 317 -28.99 10.53 27.20
N ASN A 318 -28.51 11.60 27.84
CA ASN A 318 -27.56 11.53 28.96
C ASN A 318 -28.22 11.00 30.25
N PRO A 319 -27.55 10.11 31.00
CA PRO A 319 -27.76 9.94 32.44
C PRO A 319 -27.29 11.19 33.22
N PRO A 320 -27.71 11.37 34.49
CA PRO A 320 -27.42 12.59 35.25
C PRO A 320 -25.93 12.78 35.50
N THR A 321 -25.51 14.04 35.44
CA THR A 321 -24.14 14.55 35.56
C THR A 321 -23.48 14.29 36.92
N PRO A 322 -22.24 13.79 36.96
CA PRO A 322 -21.35 13.96 38.10
C PRO A 322 -20.55 15.29 38.00
N LYS A 323 -20.30 15.87 39.17
CA LYS A 323 -19.58 17.12 39.49
C LYS A 323 -18.12 17.13 38.95
N PRO A 324 -17.54 18.30 38.59
CA PRO A 324 -16.17 18.39 38.09
C PRO A 324 -15.11 18.11 39.18
N PRO A 325 -14.00 17.40 38.88
CA PRO A 325 -12.88 17.29 39.80
C PRO A 325 -11.88 18.43 39.65
N SER A 326 -11.30 18.75 40.80
CA SER A 326 -10.35 19.82 41.12
C SER A 326 -8.94 19.60 40.52
N ASN A 327 -8.34 20.69 40.05
CA ASN A 327 -6.92 20.79 39.69
C ASN A 327 -6.04 20.84 40.96
N SER A 328 -5.29 19.77 41.26
CA SER A 328 -4.21 19.79 42.26
C SER A 328 -3.34 18.51 42.27
N GLY A 329 -2.71 18.18 41.14
CA GLY A 329 -1.77 17.06 41.09
C GLY A 329 -0.51 17.38 40.30
N GLU A 330 0.59 16.69 40.61
CA GLU A 330 1.78 16.58 39.76
C GLU A 330 1.61 15.38 38.80
N SER A 331 2.10 15.51 37.57
CA SER A 331 2.16 14.40 36.63
C SER A 331 3.33 13.48 36.96
N LYS A 332 3.04 12.17 36.99
CA LYS A 332 4.05 11.11 37.23
C LYS A 332 5.01 10.98 36.04
N VAL A 333 6.04 10.14 36.18
CA VAL A 333 6.95 9.82 35.07
C VAL A 333 6.15 9.34 33.84
N TRP A 334 6.46 9.92 32.69
CA TRP A 334 5.75 9.76 31.41
C TRP A 334 4.33 10.36 31.35
N GLY A 335 3.87 11.04 32.41
CA GLY A 335 2.63 11.80 32.43
C GLY A 335 2.73 13.10 31.62
N GLN A 336 1.61 13.51 31.01
CA GLN A 336 1.54 14.78 30.29
C GLN A 336 1.59 15.95 31.28
N CYS A 337 2.44 16.93 31.00
CA CYS A 337 2.63 18.13 31.82
C CYS A 337 2.39 19.43 31.04
N GLY A 338 1.97 19.36 29.78
CA GLY A 338 1.69 20.54 28.98
C GLY A 338 1.16 20.24 27.58
N GLY A 339 0.72 21.30 26.91
CA GLY A 339 0.10 21.27 25.58
C GLY A 339 -1.01 22.31 25.47
N ARG A 340 -1.26 22.84 24.26
CA ARG A 340 -2.16 23.97 23.98
C ARG A 340 -3.61 23.82 24.49
N ASP A 341 -4.10 22.59 24.73
CA ASP A 341 -5.41 22.31 25.33
C ASP A 341 -5.36 21.45 26.60
N TRP A 342 -4.17 21.24 27.17
CA TRP A 342 -4.02 20.41 28.36
C TRP A 342 -4.64 21.10 29.59
N LYS A 343 -5.54 20.38 30.28
CA LYS A 343 -6.23 20.86 31.51
C LYS A 343 -5.78 20.13 32.78
N GLY A 344 -4.85 19.19 32.66
CA GLY A 344 -4.34 18.43 33.80
C GLY A 344 -3.11 19.07 34.45
N PRO A 345 -2.41 18.31 35.31
CA PRO A 345 -1.16 18.73 35.96
C PRO A 345 -0.14 19.37 35.02
N THR A 346 0.38 20.55 35.37
CA THR A 346 1.50 21.18 34.63
C THR A 346 2.86 21.01 35.30
N ALA A 347 2.86 20.59 36.57
CA ALA A 347 4.07 20.22 37.31
C ALA A 347 4.35 18.72 37.21
N CYS A 348 5.61 18.33 37.25
CA CYS A 348 6.04 16.93 37.30
C CYS A 348 6.43 16.52 38.71
N SER A 349 6.24 15.24 39.05
CA SER A 349 6.69 14.72 40.35
C SER A 349 8.19 14.88 40.57
N LYS A 350 8.61 14.97 41.83
CA LYS A 350 10.01 15.18 42.25
C LYS A 350 10.99 14.27 41.48
N GLY A 351 12.03 14.88 40.90
CA GLY A 351 13.07 14.19 40.11
C GLY A 351 12.79 14.11 38.60
N LEU A 352 11.68 14.71 38.14
CA LEU A 352 11.28 14.74 36.74
C LEU A 352 11.26 16.18 36.21
N VAL A 353 11.50 16.33 34.91
CA VAL A 353 11.38 17.60 34.18
C VAL A 353 10.28 17.51 33.14
N CYS A 354 9.50 18.58 32.99
CA CYS A 354 8.52 18.68 31.92
C CYS A 354 9.24 19.02 30.61
N LYS A 355 9.43 18.02 29.74
CA LYS A 355 10.08 18.19 28.44
C LYS A 355 9.05 18.54 27.39
N HIS A 356 9.26 19.65 26.69
CA HIS A 356 8.42 20.07 25.58
C HIS A 356 8.75 19.28 24.31
N PHE A 357 7.74 18.68 23.69
CA PHE A 357 7.87 17.92 22.44
C PHE A 357 7.13 18.59 21.26
N GLY A 358 6.15 19.44 21.55
CA GLY A 358 5.45 20.24 20.55
C GLY A 358 4.34 21.06 21.18
N VAL A 359 3.74 21.94 20.37
CA VAL A 359 2.71 22.89 20.80
C VAL A 359 1.54 22.23 21.53
N TRP A 360 1.23 20.97 21.22
CA TRP A 360 0.13 20.20 21.79
C TRP A 360 0.53 19.26 22.93
N TYR A 361 1.83 19.05 23.16
CA TYR A 361 2.29 17.99 24.08
C TYR A 361 3.64 18.27 24.74
N SER A 362 3.66 18.16 26.07
CA SER A 362 4.86 18.11 26.91
C SER A 362 4.71 16.99 27.93
N GLN A 363 5.82 16.32 28.29
CA GLN A 363 5.80 15.11 29.10
C GLN A 363 6.85 15.14 30.22
N CYS A 364 6.50 14.63 31.39
CA CYS A 364 7.43 14.44 32.50
C CYS A 364 8.41 13.31 32.21
N VAL A 365 9.71 13.61 32.17
CA VAL A 365 10.79 12.64 31.95
C VAL A 365 11.82 12.74 33.09
N PRO A 366 12.61 11.69 33.38
CA PRO A 366 13.68 11.78 34.37
C PRO A 366 14.63 12.94 34.08
N ALA A 367 14.96 13.75 35.10
CA ALA A 367 16.03 14.72 35.00
C ALA A 367 17.35 13.96 34.78
N ALA A 368 18.06 14.26 33.70
CA ALA A 368 19.37 13.66 33.41
C ALA A 368 20.44 14.18 34.38
#